data_AF-T0QSJ6-F1
#
_entry.id   AF-T0QSJ6-F1
#
_cell.length_a   1.000
_cell.length_b   1.000
_cell.length_c   1.000
_cell.angle_alpha   90.00
_cell.angle_beta   90.00
_cell.angle_gamma   90.00
#
_symmetry.space_group_name_H-M   'P 1'
#
loop_
_entity.id
_entity.type
_entity.pdbx_description
1 polymer ?
#
loop_
_entity_poly.entity_id
_entity_poly.type
_entity_poly.pdbx_seq_one_letter_code
_entity_poly.pdbx_strand_id
1 'polypeptide(L)'
;MRAPMQRLKDKMSICERTLMSHHTPAATVVKALSNVSDTVMELHSLGQLDTDKCIHEFNLIADTVFLQLDNTNPQVLASVCDLLRALSVCCGEMLRPTADALISDIFVLCGHSARNVAFHAKECVTQWTQHTSYALQPVVTIPDARFRSHQDNVLYAYHFALQVPTICDQWQTAEIAPYHEEIFQVLSACIEDDNTTIRVAGFKALSALFDFQRHEMKMSATLLAESYLGAISKHIIHDILRELPQSLLAQTLSAYHARQSHAAPTPKFRTQELMYQTPRRQQAPKSFQSRMMLAKGSPAIKAPSTYFAQRRPVQEDAGLRSRRPRQPLFASTDNTAVVATNRWDQVGKLCRMGGRGCRWLVDQVLPRRVQRWLTFWITVVSVVFTLVSVLYWVLLAPA
;
A
#
# COMPACT_ATOMS: atom_id res chain seq x y z
N MET A 1 37.78 23.94 3.46
CA MET A 1 36.98 22.75 3.05
C MET A 1 35.57 22.93 3.58
N ARG A 2 34.51 22.72 2.78
CA ARG A 2 33.12 22.78 3.27
C ARG A 2 32.85 21.57 4.16
N ALA A 3 31.99 21.72 5.18
CA ALA A 3 31.57 20.61 6.02
C ALA A 3 30.89 19.51 5.16
N PRO A 4 31.15 18.22 5.42
CA PRO A 4 30.64 17.11 4.61
C PRO A 4 29.11 17.14 4.41
N MET A 5 28.35 17.41 5.48
CA MET A 5 26.89 17.52 5.40
C MET A 5 26.40 18.77 4.65
N GLN A 6 27.16 19.87 4.66
CA GLN A 6 26.81 21.05 3.87
C GLN A 6 26.94 20.77 2.37
N ARG A 7 27.94 19.96 1.96
CA ARG A 7 28.08 19.51 0.58
C ARG A 7 26.86 18.70 0.14
N LEU A 8 26.35 17.78 0.97
CA LEU A 8 25.15 17.00 0.66
C LEU A 8 23.91 17.89 0.51
N LYS A 9 23.70 18.82 1.45
CA LYS A 9 22.62 19.80 1.39
C LYS A 9 22.65 20.63 0.11
N ASP A 10 23.82 21.15 -0.27
CA ASP A 10 23.99 21.92 -1.50
C ASP A 10 23.61 21.08 -2.73
N LYS A 11 23.97 19.78 -2.76
CA LYS A 11 23.62 18.87 -3.85
C LYS A 11 22.12 18.58 -3.91
N MET A 12 21.46 18.36 -2.77
CA MET A 12 20.01 18.16 -2.69
C MET A 12 19.25 19.41 -3.18
N SER A 13 19.67 20.61 -2.78
CA SER A 13 19.06 21.87 -3.24
C SER A 13 19.26 22.13 -4.74
N ILE A 14 20.43 21.76 -5.30
CA ILE A 14 20.65 21.80 -6.76
C ILE A 14 19.74 20.79 -7.46
N CYS A 15 19.60 19.59 -6.90
CA CYS A 15 18.74 18.54 -7.43
C CYS A 15 17.28 19.01 -7.49
N GLU A 16 16.74 19.53 -6.40
CA GLU A 16 15.37 20.07 -6.35
C GLU A 16 15.12 21.12 -7.45
N ARG A 17 16.00 22.13 -7.56
CA ARG A 17 15.87 23.18 -8.59
C ARG A 17 15.93 22.61 -10.01
N THR A 18 16.75 21.59 -10.23
CA THR A 18 16.91 20.91 -11.53
C THR A 18 15.63 20.14 -11.89
N LEU A 19 15.04 19.44 -10.91
CA LEU A 19 13.81 18.65 -11.04
C LEU A 19 12.57 19.51 -11.26
N MET A 20 12.52 20.69 -10.65
CA MET A 20 11.39 21.62 -10.76
C MET A 20 11.37 22.41 -12.09
N SER A 21 12.50 22.48 -12.81
CA SER A 21 12.57 23.23 -14.06
C SER A 21 12.11 22.40 -15.26
N HIS A 22 11.01 22.82 -15.89
CA HIS A 22 10.39 22.16 -17.04
C HIS A 22 11.26 22.10 -18.30
N HIS A 23 12.28 22.96 -18.42
CA HIS A 23 13.16 23.02 -19.58
C HIS A 23 14.47 22.26 -19.39
N THR A 24 14.65 21.62 -18.24
CA THR A 24 15.91 20.93 -17.94
C THR A 24 16.05 19.65 -18.76
N PRO A 25 17.16 19.45 -19.49
CA PRO A 25 17.41 18.20 -20.20
C PRO A 25 17.44 17.01 -19.23
N ALA A 26 16.92 15.86 -19.67
CA ALA A 26 16.89 14.64 -18.87
C ALA A 26 18.29 14.20 -18.38
N ALA A 27 19.33 14.40 -19.19
CA ALA A 27 20.72 14.10 -18.79
C ALA A 27 21.18 14.91 -17.58
N THR A 28 20.75 16.18 -17.47
CA THR A 28 21.06 17.04 -16.32
C THR A 28 20.30 16.59 -15.08
N VAL A 29 19.05 16.16 -15.24
CA VAL A 29 18.23 15.58 -14.16
C VAL A 29 18.89 14.30 -13.62
N VAL A 30 19.26 13.37 -14.51
CA VAL A 30 19.99 12.14 -14.17
C VAL A 30 21.25 12.45 -13.38
N LYS A 31 22.08 13.38 -13.88
CA LYS A 31 23.31 13.79 -13.20
C LYS A 31 23.05 14.42 -11.83
N ALA A 32 21.96 15.16 -11.66
CA ALA A 32 21.62 15.76 -10.38
C ALA A 32 21.22 14.70 -9.34
N LEU A 33 20.38 13.73 -9.74
CA LEU A 33 20.00 12.59 -8.90
C LEU A 33 21.21 11.71 -8.54
N SER A 34 22.05 11.38 -9.53
CA SER A 34 23.25 10.56 -9.29
C SER A 34 24.22 11.25 -8.34
N ASN A 35 24.44 12.57 -8.49
CA ASN A 35 25.31 13.32 -7.57
C ASN A 35 24.83 13.24 -6.11
N VAL A 36 23.52 13.22 -5.85
CA VAL A 36 22.99 13.05 -4.50
C VAL A 36 23.29 11.64 -4.02
N SER A 37 22.95 10.63 -4.81
CA SER A 37 23.22 9.21 -4.51
C SER A 37 24.69 8.96 -4.19
N ASP A 38 25.59 9.37 -5.07
CA ASP A 38 27.04 9.20 -4.93
C ASP A 38 27.56 9.89 -3.67
N THR A 39 27.06 11.09 -3.37
CA THR A 39 27.47 11.83 -2.17
C THR A 39 26.98 11.14 -0.89
N VAL A 40 25.75 10.59 -0.87
CA VAL A 40 25.23 9.84 0.28
C VAL A 40 26.08 8.59 0.53
N MET A 41 26.36 7.81 -0.52
CA MET A 41 27.19 6.61 -0.44
C MET A 41 28.64 6.93 -0.02
N GLU A 42 29.24 7.98 -0.59
CA GLU A 42 30.59 8.46 -0.23
C GLU A 42 30.65 8.81 1.27
N LEU A 43 29.73 9.64 1.75
CA LEU A 43 29.69 10.05 3.16
C LEU A 43 29.43 8.88 4.11
N HIS A 44 28.57 7.93 3.71
CA HIS A 44 28.32 6.72 4.49
C HIS A 44 29.58 5.86 4.59
N SER A 45 30.26 5.62 3.46
CA SER A 45 31.51 4.83 3.42
C SER A 45 32.64 5.42 4.26
N LEU A 46 32.65 6.74 4.42
CA LEU A 46 33.62 7.48 5.24
C LEU A 46 33.20 7.58 6.72
N GLY A 47 32.03 7.06 7.11
CA GLY A 47 31.48 7.19 8.47
C GLY A 47 31.12 8.63 8.85
N GLN A 48 30.90 9.51 7.87
CA GLN A 48 30.63 10.94 8.05
C GLN A 48 29.17 11.32 7.80
N LEU A 49 28.34 10.34 7.42
CA LEU A 49 26.92 10.56 7.17
C LEU A 49 26.15 10.66 8.48
N ASP A 50 25.60 11.83 8.75
CA ASP A 50 24.55 12.01 9.76
C ASP A 50 23.21 11.61 9.12
N THR A 51 22.70 10.43 9.48
CA THR A 51 21.51 9.82 8.89
C THR A 51 20.26 10.65 9.14
N ASP A 52 20.12 11.22 10.33
CA ASP A 52 18.94 12.01 10.72
C ASP A 52 18.86 13.30 9.88
N LYS A 53 20.00 13.99 9.74
CA LYS A 53 20.09 15.17 8.89
C LYS A 53 19.93 14.83 7.42
N CYS A 54 20.49 13.71 6.96
CA CYS A 54 20.34 13.26 5.57
C CYS A 54 18.87 13.05 5.21
N ILE A 55 18.12 12.35 6.06
CA ILE A 55 16.68 12.11 5.84
C ILE A 55 15.89 13.41 5.94
N HIS A 56 16.21 14.26 6.92
CA HIS A 56 15.54 15.55 7.04
C HIS A 56 15.67 16.38 5.76
N GLU A 57 16.88 16.54 5.23
CA GLU A 57 17.14 17.29 4.00
C GLU A 57 16.56 16.59 2.77
N PHE A 58 16.58 15.25 2.71
CA PHE A 58 15.93 14.51 1.63
C PHE A 58 14.41 14.70 1.63
N ASN A 59 13.78 14.68 2.81
CA ASN A 59 12.33 14.89 2.94
C ASN A 59 11.88 16.27 2.44
N LEU A 60 12.76 17.28 2.46
CA LEU A 60 12.46 18.60 1.89
C LEU A 60 12.32 18.55 0.36
N ILE A 61 13.03 17.64 -0.30
CA ILE A 61 13.02 17.51 -1.78
C ILE A 61 12.21 16.30 -2.26
N ALA A 62 11.76 15.43 -1.33
CA ALA A 62 11.15 14.14 -1.62
C ALA A 62 9.97 14.25 -2.58
N ASP A 63 9.06 15.21 -2.39
CA ASP A 63 7.92 15.41 -3.29
C ASP A 63 8.36 15.64 -4.75
N THR A 64 9.42 16.41 -4.97
CA THR A 64 9.96 16.70 -6.30
C THR A 64 10.60 15.48 -6.96
N VAL A 65 11.23 14.61 -6.15
CA VAL A 65 11.78 13.32 -6.59
C VAL A 65 10.64 12.36 -6.90
N PHE A 66 9.60 12.31 -6.08
CA PHE A 66 8.46 11.40 -6.25
C PHE A 66 7.65 11.75 -7.49
N LEU A 67 7.55 13.03 -7.85
CA LEU A 67 6.95 13.45 -9.12
C LEU A 67 7.67 12.86 -10.34
N GLN A 68 8.97 12.54 -10.24
CA GLN A 68 9.70 11.92 -11.34
C GLN A 68 9.35 10.45 -11.56
N LEU A 69 8.69 9.77 -10.61
CA LEU A 69 8.21 8.40 -10.83
C LEU A 69 7.12 8.32 -11.91
N ASP A 70 6.47 9.46 -12.20
CA ASP A 70 5.51 9.60 -13.31
C ASP A 70 6.19 10.05 -14.63
N ASN A 71 7.52 10.22 -14.65
CA ASN A 71 8.25 10.67 -15.83
C ASN A 71 8.26 9.57 -16.92
N THR A 72 8.19 9.97 -18.19
CA THR A 72 8.24 9.04 -19.32
C THR A 72 9.67 8.67 -19.71
N ASN A 73 10.68 9.40 -19.24
CA ASN A 73 12.07 9.14 -19.56
C ASN A 73 12.66 7.98 -18.73
N PRO A 74 13.06 6.86 -19.35
CA PRO A 74 13.58 5.69 -18.62
C PRO A 74 14.88 5.96 -17.85
N GLN A 75 15.73 6.87 -18.32
CA GLN A 75 17.00 7.17 -17.63
C GLN A 75 16.76 7.91 -16.32
N VAL A 76 15.76 8.80 -16.30
CA VAL A 76 15.36 9.52 -15.07
C VAL A 76 14.76 8.54 -14.07
N LEU A 77 13.84 7.67 -14.51
CA LEU A 77 13.24 6.64 -13.64
C LEU A 77 14.29 5.73 -13.01
N ALA A 78 15.24 5.23 -13.80
CA ALA A 78 16.35 4.41 -13.30
C ALA A 78 17.18 5.16 -12.23
N SER A 79 17.49 6.44 -12.48
CA SER A 79 18.26 7.28 -11.54
C SER A 79 17.51 7.57 -10.24
N VAL A 80 16.18 7.66 -10.29
CA VAL A 80 15.34 7.78 -9.09
C VAL A 80 15.41 6.49 -8.27
N CYS A 81 15.26 5.33 -8.92
CA CYS A 81 15.41 4.03 -8.24
C CYS A 81 16.79 3.87 -7.60
N ASP A 82 17.86 4.30 -8.29
CA ASP A 82 19.22 4.26 -7.73
C ASP A 82 19.40 5.15 -6.51
N LEU A 83 18.87 6.38 -6.54
CA LEU A 83 18.90 7.27 -5.39
C LEU A 83 18.15 6.67 -4.20
N LEU A 84 16.96 6.13 -4.42
CA LEU A 84 16.15 5.49 -3.38
C LEU A 84 16.81 4.24 -2.82
N ARG A 85 17.50 3.46 -3.66
CA ARG A 85 18.32 2.32 -3.26
C ARG A 85 19.47 2.77 -2.36
N ALA A 86 20.24 3.79 -2.77
CA ALA A 86 21.36 4.32 -2.01
C ALA A 86 20.94 4.85 -0.63
N LEU A 87 19.81 5.56 -0.57
CA LEU A 87 19.24 6.03 0.70
C LEU A 87 18.86 4.88 1.63
N SER A 88 18.30 3.79 1.12
CA SER A 88 17.94 2.63 1.96
C SER A 88 19.17 1.96 2.55
N VAL A 89 20.21 1.73 1.74
CA VAL A 89 21.48 1.16 2.21
C VAL A 89 22.12 2.03 3.29
N CYS A 90 22.09 3.36 3.13
CA CYS A 90 22.81 4.27 4.01
C CYS A 90 22.02 4.69 5.26
N CYS A 91 20.69 4.74 5.16
CA CYS A 91 19.82 5.26 6.22
C CYS A 91 18.97 4.18 6.91
N GLY A 92 18.90 2.96 6.36
CA GLY A 92 18.19 1.83 6.96
C GLY A 92 16.71 2.11 7.24
N GLU A 93 16.23 1.66 8.41
CA GLU A 93 14.83 1.80 8.88
C GLU A 93 14.35 3.25 9.00
N MET A 94 15.26 4.22 9.14
CA MET A 94 14.85 5.63 9.23
C MET A 94 14.21 6.14 7.92
N LEU A 95 14.42 5.43 6.80
CA LEU A 95 13.78 5.72 5.51
C LEU A 95 12.35 5.17 5.40
N ARG A 96 11.86 4.36 6.36
CA ARG A 96 10.56 3.69 6.29
C ARG A 96 9.36 4.57 5.89
N PRO A 97 9.19 5.81 6.39
CA PRO A 97 8.08 6.67 5.95
C PRO A 97 8.09 6.97 4.44
N THR A 98 9.29 7.10 3.85
CA THR A 98 9.46 7.22 2.41
C THR A 98 9.16 5.90 1.70
N ALA A 99 9.59 4.79 2.30
CA ALA A 99 9.35 3.47 1.73
C ALA A 99 7.85 3.13 1.65
N ASP A 100 7.11 3.39 2.72
CA ASP A 100 5.66 3.20 2.80
C ASP A 100 4.91 3.98 1.70
N ALA A 101 5.38 5.18 1.38
CA ALA A 101 4.74 6.05 0.40
C ALA A 101 4.97 5.61 -1.05
N LEU A 102 6.07 4.90 -1.34
CA LEU A 102 6.55 4.66 -2.70
C LEU A 102 6.62 3.19 -3.10
N ILE A 103 6.64 2.25 -2.16
CA ILE A 103 6.98 0.86 -2.45
C ILE A 103 6.11 0.24 -3.56
N SER A 104 4.80 0.50 -3.56
CA SER A 104 3.91 0.01 -4.62
C SER A 104 4.27 0.57 -6.00
N ASP A 105 4.72 1.82 -6.07
CA ASP A 105 5.14 2.46 -7.32
C ASP A 105 6.46 1.86 -7.81
N ILE A 106 7.39 1.53 -6.92
CA ILE A 106 8.65 0.85 -7.27
C ILE A 106 8.39 -0.58 -7.73
N PHE A 107 7.50 -1.33 -7.08
CA PHE A 107 7.12 -2.68 -7.54
C PHE A 107 6.52 -2.66 -8.95
N VAL A 108 5.71 -1.65 -9.28
CA VAL A 108 5.19 -1.47 -10.65
C VAL A 108 6.33 -1.23 -11.64
N LEU A 109 7.38 -0.49 -11.26
CA LEU A 109 8.56 -0.27 -12.10
C LEU A 109 9.41 -1.53 -12.31
N CYS A 110 9.34 -2.54 -11.44
CA CYS A 110 10.02 -3.82 -11.66
C CYS A 110 9.57 -4.53 -12.95
N GLY A 111 8.32 -4.31 -13.37
CA GLY A 111 7.73 -4.81 -14.62
C GLY A 111 7.86 -3.85 -15.81
N HIS A 112 8.65 -2.78 -15.69
CA HIS A 112 8.76 -1.75 -16.74
C HIS A 112 9.36 -2.32 -18.04
N SER A 113 8.90 -1.82 -19.19
CA SER A 113 9.33 -2.30 -20.53
C SER A 113 10.82 -2.05 -20.80
N ALA A 114 11.36 -0.93 -20.30
CA ALA A 114 12.78 -0.63 -20.35
C ALA A 114 13.55 -1.46 -19.32
N ARG A 115 14.46 -2.33 -19.79
CA ARG A 115 15.22 -3.28 -18.95
C ARG A 115 16.05 -2.60 -17.86
N ASN A 116 16.62 -1.43 -18.14
CA ASN A 116 17.41 -0.68 -17.16
C ASN A 116 16.54 -0.24 -15.97
N VAL A 117 15.35 0.33 -16.22
CA VAL A 117 14.42 0.73 -15.16
C VAL A 117 14.01 -0.47 -14.31
N ALA A 118 13.63 -1.57 -14.97
CA ALA A 118 13.25 -2.80 -14.28
C ALA A 118 14.40 -3.36 -13.43
N PHE A 119 15.64 -3.28 -13.90
CA PHE A 119 16.82 -3.72 -13.15
C PHE A 119 17.02 -2.88 -11.87
N HIS A 120 17.09 -1.56 -12.00
CA HIS A 120 17.31 -0.67 -10.85
C HIS A 120 16.13 -0.69 -9.86
N ALA A 121 14.89 -0.83 -10.34
CA ALA A 121 13.72 -0.99 -9.47
C ALA A 121 13.80 -2.29 -8.66
N LYS A 122 14.20 -3.41 -9.27
CA LYS A 122 14.38 -4.69 -8.55
C LYS A 122 15.46 -4.59 -7.50
N GLU A 123 16.61 -3.99 -7.83
CA GLU A 123 17.66 -3.77 -6.84
C GLU A 123 17.19 -2.86 -5.69
N CYS A 124 16.46 -1.79 -6.01
CA CYS A 124 15.88 -0.91 -5.00
C CYS A 124 14.94 -1.65 -4.06
N VAL A 125 14.00 -2.44 -4.59
CA VAL A 125 13.07 -3.25 -3.78
C VAL A 125 13.84 -4.21 -2.88
N THR A 126 14.81 -4.95 -3.41
CA THR A 126 15.58 -5.91 -2.62
C THR A 126 16.35 -5.24 -1.49
N GLN A 127 16.96 -4.07 -1.73
CA GLN A 127 17.64 -3.33 -0.65
C GLN A 127 16.65 -2.81 0.40
N TRP A 128 15.47 -2.33 -0.03
CA TRP A 128 14.44 -1.86 0.90
C TRP A 128 13.90 -2.99 1.77
N THR A 129 13.66 -4.17 1.19
CA THR A 129 13.23 -5.36 1.93
C THR A 129 14.27 -5.79 2.96
N GLN A 130 15.57 -5.63 2.65
CA GLN A 130 16.67 -6.03 3.54
C GLN A 130 16.98 -5.01 4.64
N HIS A 131 16.80 -3.70 4.39
CA HIS A 131 17.37 -2.65 5.25
C HIS A 131 16.36 -1.66 5.85
N THR A 132 15.17 -1.50 5.28
CA THR A 132 14.30 -0.34 5.59
C THR A 132 12.88 -0.69 6.04
N SER A 133 12.41 -1.92 5.77
CA SER A 133 11.02 -2.34 5.92
C SER A 133 10.01 -1.39 5.24
N TYR A 134 8.77 -1.85 5.03
CA TYR A 134 7.70 -1.02 4.48
C TYR A 134 6.32 -1.60 4.76
N ALA A 135 5.30 -0.76 4.71
CA ALA A 135 3.91 -1.15 4.89
C ALA A 135 3.50 -2.19 3.83
N LEU A 136 3.03 -3.36 4.28
CA LEU A 136 2.55 -4.42 3.39
C LEU A 136 1.16 -4.12 2.84
N GLN A 137 0.30 -3.42 3.59
CA GLN A 137 -1.07 -3.15 3.18
C GLN A 137 -1.19 -2.56 1.76
N PRO A 138 -0.45 -1.49 1.38
CA PRO A 138 -0.54 -0.92 0.03
C PRO A 138 -0.02 -1.86 -1.06
N VAL A 139 0.87 -2.79 -0.70
CA VAL A 139 1.45 -3.77 -1.62
C VAL A 139 0.46 -4.89 -1.93
N VAL A 140 -0.21 -5.42 -0.90
CA VAL A 140 -1.12 -6.57 -1.01
C VAL A 140 -2.57 -6.20 -1.35
N THR A 141 -2.96 -4.93 -1.15
CA THR A 141 -4.30 -4.42 -1.49
C THR A 141 -4.31 -3.52 -2.73
N ILE A 142 -3.31 -3.66 -3.60
CA ILE A 142 -3.21 -2.87 -4.82
C ILE A 142 -4.42 -3.13 -5.74
N PRO A 143 -5.17 -2.10 -6.18
CA PRO A 143 -6.36 -2.32 -7.00
C PRO A 143 -6.01 -2.85 -8.40
N ASP A 144 -6.78 -3.82 -8.90
CA ASP A 144 -6.61 -4.38 -10.26
C ASP A 144 -6.59 -3.31 -11.36
N ALA A 145 -7.33 -2.21 -11.19
CA ALA A 145 -7.35 -1.07 -12.10
C ALA A 145 -5.99 -0.38 -12.30
N ARG A 146 -4.98 -0.71 -11.50
CA ARG A 146 -3.60 -0.23 -11.64
C ARG A 146 -2.85 -0.96 -12.75
N PHE A 147 -3.23 -2.18 -13.07
CA PHE A 147 -2.56 -3.02 -14.04
C PHE A 147 -3.22 -2.87 -15.41
N ARG A 148 -2.42 -2.80 -16.48
CA ARG A 148 -2.96 -2.67 -17.85
C ARG A 148 -3.38 -4.03 -18.41
N SER A 149 -2.81 -5.09 -17.87
CA SER A 149 -3.05 -6.46 -18.28
C SER A 149 -3.01 -7.40 -17.08
N HIS A 150 -3.55 -8.61 -17.26
CA HIS A 150 -3.38 -9.67 -16.27
C HIS A 150 -1.89 -10.04 -16.09
N GLN A 151 -1.12 -10.02 -17.18
CA GLN A 151 0.32 -10.29 -17.14
C GLN A 151 1.08 -9.28 -16.26
N ASP A 152 0.67 -8.00 -16.27
CA ASP A 152 1.28 -6.98 -15.42
C ASP A 152 1.06 -7.28 -13.93
N ASN A 153 -0.14 -7.78 -13.58
CA ASN A 153 -0.46 -8.21 -12.22
C ASN A 153 0.39 -9.43 -11.82
N VAL A 154 0.50 -10.44 -12.70
CA VAL A 154 1.36 -11.61 -12.45
C VAL A 154 2.82 -11.19 -12.27
N LEU A 155 3.35 -10.27 -13.09
CA LEU A 155 4.72 -9.77 -12.95
C LEU A 155 4.94 -9.00 -11.65
N TYR A 156 3.95 -8.19 -11.24
CA TYR A 156 3.96 -7.51 -9.96
C TYR A 156 3.99 -8.52 -8.80
N ALA A 157 3.07 -9.49 -8.81
CA ALA A 157 3.01 -10.57 -7.83
C ALA A 157 4.30 -11.38 -7.79
N TYR A 158 4.91 -11.67 -8.95
CA TYR A 158 6.18 -12.36 -9.06
C TYR A 158 7.30 -11.59 -8.37
N HIS A 159 7.41 -10.27 -8.61
CA HIS A 159 8.43 -9.46 -7.96
C HIS A 159 8.23 -9.33 -6.46
N PHE A 160 6.98 -9.28 -5.99
CA PHE A 160 6.66 -9.35 -4.58
C PHE A 160 6.99 -10.72 -3.98
N ALA A 161 6.66 -11.81 -4.67
CA ALA A 161 6.94 -13.19 -4.25
C ALA A 161 8.44 -13.42 -4.00
N LEU A 162 9.31 -12.81 -4.80
CA LEU A 162 10.76 -12.88 -4.60
C LEU A 162 11.22 -12.25 -3.27
N GLN A 163 10.46 -11.30 -2.71
CA GLN A 163 10.78 -10.64 -1.44
C GLN A 163 10.19 -11.36 -0.23
N VAL A 164 9.10 -12.12 -0.39
CA VAL A 164 8.38 -12.78 0.72
C VAL A 164 9.30 -13.64 1.61
N PRO A 165 10.24 -14.46 1.08
CA PRO A 165 11.16 -15.20 1.94
C PRO A 165 11.97 -14.31 2.88
N THR A 166 12.50 -13.18 2.38
CA THR A 166 13.26 -12.23 3.19
C THR A 166 12.36 -11.51 4.19
N ILE A 167 11.14 -11.14 3.80
CA ILE A 167 10.14 -10.53 4.69
C ILE A 167 9.85 -11.48 5.86
N CYS A 168 9.49 -12.74 5.57
CA CYS A 168 9.15 -13.74 6.58
C CYS A 168 10.31 -14.10 7.52
N ASP A 169 11.55 -13.97 7.07
CA ASP A 169 12.76 -14.29 7.85
C ASP A 169 13.24 -13.12 8.71
N GLN A 170 13.16 -11.88 8.20
CA GLN A 170 13.85 -10.73 8.80
C GLN A 170 12.93 -9.72 9.48
N TRP A 171 11.65 -9.65 9.08
CA TRP A 171 10.76 -8.60 9.58
C TRP A 171 10.04 -9.02 10.87
N GLN A 172 9.48 -8.02 11.56
CA GLN A 172 8.75 -8.28 12.80
C GLN A 172 7.43 -8.98 12.53
N THR A 173 7.10 -9.99 13.35
CA THR A 173 5.86 -10.78 13.23
C THR A 173 4.60 -9.91 13.20
N ALA A 174 4.59 -8.81 13.95
CA ALA A 174 3.47 -7.87 14.02
C ALA A 174 3.18 -7.15 12.69
N GLU A 175 4.16 -7.05 11.80
CA GLU A 175 4.02 -6.37 10.50
C GLU A 175 3.49 -7.29 9.42
N ILE A 176 3.73 -8.60 9.54
CA ILE A 176 3.34 -9.61 8.56
C ILE A 176 2.03 -10.29 8.94
N ALA A 177 1.86 -10.64 10.21
CA ALA A 177 0.74 -11.44 10.70
C ALA A 177 -0.64 -10.87 10.33
N PRO A 178 -0.90 -9.55 10.31
CA PRO A 178 -2.19 -9.03 9.89
C PRO A 178 -2.53 -9.25 8.40
N TYR A 179 -1.52 -9.54 7.57
CA TYR A 179 -1.66 -9.57 6.10
C TYR A 179 -1.38 -10.94 5.48
N HIS A 180 -1.24 -12.01 6.28
CA HIS A 180 -0.82 -13.32 5.76
C HIS A 180 -1.81 -13.89 4.72
N GLU A 181 -3.11 -13.60 4.84
CA GLU A 181 -4.12 -14.06 3.88
C GLU A 181 -4.03 -13.27 2.57
N GLU A 182 -3.83 -11.96 2.64
CA GLU A 182 -3.66 -11.09 1.48
C GLU A 182 -2.34 -11.38 0.76
N ILE A 183 -1.25 -11.68 1.49
CA ILE A 183 0.00 -12.17 0.89
C ILE A 183 -0.28 -13.46 0.12
N PHE A 184 -0.97 -14.42 0.72
CA PHE A 184 -1.35 -15.66 0.03
C PHE A 184 -2.17 -15.39 -1.24
N GLN A 185 -3.13 -14.46 -1.19
CA GLN A 185 -3.93 -14.07 -2.36
C GLN A 185 -3.07 -13.47 -3.47
N VAL A 186 -2.10 -12.61 -3.16
CA VAL A 186 -1.18 -12.09 -4.19
C VAL A 186 -0.33 -13.22 -4.80
N LEU A 187 0.14 -14.15 -3.96
CA LEU A 187 0.94 -15.29 -4.42
C LEU A 187 0.15 -16.26 -5.31
N SER A 188 -1.18 -16.31 -5.18
CA SER A 188 -2.05 -17.14 -6.04
C SER A 188 -1.84 -16.85 -7.54
N ALA A 189 -1.66 -15.58 -7.90
CA ALA A 189 -1.38 -15.17 -9.27
C ALA A 189 -0.06 -15.74 -9.82
N CYS A 190 0.91 -16.05 -8.95
CA CYS A 190 2.16 -16.66 -9.37
C CYS A 190 2.05 -18.17 -9.54
N ILE A 191 1.35 -18.85 -8.63
CA ILE A 191 1.28 -20.32 -8.61
C ILE A 191 0.34 -20.90 -9.66
N GLU A 192 -0.61 -20.11 -10.14
CA GLU A 192 -1.52 -20.47 -11.23
C GLU A 192 -0.98 -20.10 -12.61
N ASP A 193 0.18 -19.43 -12.70
CA ASP A 193 0.74 -18.96 -13.97
C ASP A 193 1.29 -20.12 -14.83
N ASP A 194 1.26 -19.97 -16.15
CA ASP A 194 1.78 -21.00 -17.07
C ASP A 194 3.31 -21.09 -17.05
N ASN A 195 4.01 -20.02 -16.69
CA ASN A 195 5.46 -19.97 -16.64
C ASN A 195 6.00 -20.67 -15.39
N THR A 196 6.78 -21.74 -15.60
CA THR A 196 7.37 -22.53 -14.52
C THR A 196 8.28 -21.68 -13.61
N THR A 197 9.01 -20.70 -14.14
CA THR A 197 9.87 -19.84 -13.32
C THR A 197 9.06 -18.97 -12.36
N ILE A 198 7.89 -18.48 -12.80
CA ILE A 198 7.00 -17.67 -11.98
C ILE A 198 6.34 -18.56 -10.91
N ARG A 199 5.84 -19.74 -11.30
CA ARG A 199 5.28 -20.71 -10.35
C ARG A 199 6.26 -21.12 -9.27
N VAL A 200 7.50 -21.47 -9.62
CA VAL A 200 8.52 -21.88 -8.66
C VAL A 200 8.86 -20.76 -7.67
N ALA A 201 8.91 -19.50 -8.12
CA ALA A 201 9.05 -18.36 -7.20
C ALA A 201 7.85 -18.23 -6.26
N GLY A 202 6.64 -18.40 -6.77
CA GLY A 202 5.41 -18.47 -5.95
C GLY A 202 5.46 -19.61 -4.93
N PHE A 203 5.93 -20.81 -5.30
CA PHE A 203 6.06 -21.94 -4.39
C PHE A 203 7.06 -21.66 -3.26
N LYS A 204 8.20 -21.03 -3.57
CA LYS A 204 9.19 -20.64 -2.56
C LYS A 204 8.62 -19.61 -1.58
N ALA A 205 7.89 -18.62 -2.09
CA ALA A 205 7.21 -17.62 -1.29
C ALA A 205 6.14 -18.23 -0.38
N LEU A 206 5.33 -19.15 -0.91
CA LEU A 206 4.33 -19.88 -0.13
C LEU A 206 4.96 -20.76 0.95
N SER A 207 6.07 -21.42 0.64
CA SER A 207 6.82 -22.18 1.65
C SER A 207 7.27 -21.29 2.79
N ALA A 208 7.86 -20.12 2.49
CA ALA A 208 8.30 -19.19 3.53
C ALA A 208 7.13 -18.65 4.36
N LEU A 209 6.00 -18.34 3.72
CA LEU A 209 4.79 -17.91 4.42
C LEU A 209 4.23 -19.00 5.33
N PHE A 210 4.21 -20.25 4.87
CA PHE A 210 3.80 -21.40 5.67
C PHE A 210 4.70 -21.58 6.90
N ASP A 211 6.01 -21.47 6.71
CA ASP A 211 6.99 -21.59 7.79
C ASP A 211 6.81 -20.49 8.83
N PHE A 212 6.57 -19.25 8.38
CA PHE A 212 6.24 -18.12 9.23
C PHE A 212 4.94 -18.37 10.03
N GLN A 213 3.86 -18.80 9.37
CA GLN A 213 2.58 -19.11 10.03
C GLN A 213 2.75 -20.21 11.08
N ARG A 214 3.62 -21.20 10.80
CA ARG A 214 3.84 -22.33 11.69
C ARG A 214 4.68 -21.96 12.91
N HIS A 215 5.77 -21.23 12.73
CA HIS A 215 6.73 -20.95 13.80
C HIS A 215 6.42 -19.65 14.54
N GLU A 216 6.17 -18.56 13.81
CA GLU A 216 5.97 -17.23 14.39
C GLU A 216 4.52 -17.01 14.85
N MET A 217 3.55 -17.39 14.01
CA MET A 217 2.12 -17.28 14.37
C MET A 217 1.60 -18.48 15.18
N LYS A 218 2.42 -19.53 15.34
CA LYS A 218 2.10 -20.75 16.10
C LYS A 218 0.81 -21.46 15.64
N MET A 219 0.46 -21.33 14.36
CA MET A 219 -0.73 -22.00 13.80
C MET A 219 -0.53 -23.52 13.76
N SER A 220 -1.61 -24.29 13.94
CA SER A 220 -1.55 -25.75 13.90
C SER A 220 -1.18 -26.26 12.51
N ALA A 221 -0.23 -27.19 12.44
CA ALA A 221 0.16 -27.85 11.18
C ALA A 221 -1.03 -28.52 10.48
N THR A 222 -1.99 -29.08 11.22
CA THR A 222 -3.18 -29.72 10.64
C THR A 222 -4.13 -28.69 10.03
N LEU A 223 -4.38 -27.58 10.73
CA LEU A 223 -5.26 -26.51 10.25
C LEU A 223 -4.67 -25.82 9.02
N LEU A 224 -3.35 -25.59 9.02
CA LEU A 224 -2.64 -25.04 7.87
C LEU A 224 -2.66 -26.00 6.67
N ALA A 225 -2.46 -27.30 6.89
CA ALA A 225 -2.57 -28.27 5.80
C ALA A 225 -3.98 -28.28 5.20
N GLU A 226 -5.02 -28.27 6.04
CA GLU A 226 -6.42 -28.21 5.60
C GLU A 226 -6.73 -26.94 4.81
N SER A 227 -6.27 -25.78 5.27
CA SER A 227 -6.52 -24.52 4.59
C SER A 227 -5.81 -24.46 3.23
N TYR A 228 -4.54 -24.85 3.15
CA TYR A 228 -3.78 -24.84 1.90
C TYR A 228 -4.32 -25.87 0.90
N LEU A 229 -4.72 -27.07 1.34
CA LEU A 229 -5.34 -28.07 0.48
C LEU A 229 -6.76 -27.68 0.03
N GLY A 230 -7.48 -26.90 0.84
CA GLY A 230 -8.78 -26.35 0.48
C GLY A 230 -8.68 -25.19 -0.51
N ALA A 231 -7.61 -24.40 -0.45
CA ALA A 231 -7.41 -23.22 -1.27
C ALA A 231 -6.68 -23.49 -2.59
N ILE A 232 -5.76 -24.45 -2.63
CA ILE A 232 -4.90 -24.73 -3.79
C ILE A 232 -5.40 -25.98 -4.52
N SER A 233 -5.40 -25.91 -5.86
CA SER A 233 -5.80 -27.05 -6.69
C SER A 233 -4.82 -28.24 -6.57
N LYS A 234 -5.34 -29.47 -6.67
CA LYS A 234 -4.56 -30.70 -6.45
C LYS A 234 -3.33 -30.83 -7.37
N HIS A 235 -3.42 -30.39 -8.63
CA HIS A 235 -2.30 -30.48 -9.55
C HIS A 235 -1.15 -29.54 -9.14
N ILE A 236 -1.46 -28.34 -8.66
CA ILE A 236 -0.46 -27.41 -8.11
C ILE A 236 0.16 -27.98 -6.83
N ILE A 237 -0.63 -28.63 -5.96
CA ILE A 237 -0.08 -29.31 -4.79
C ILE A 237 0.95 -30.38 -5.19
N HIS A 238 0.65 -31.19 -6.21
CA HIS A 238 1.61 -32.17 -6.72
C HIS A 238 2.88 -31.52 -7.28
N ASP A 239 2.76 -30.38 -7.97
CA ASP A 239 3.92 -29.63 -8.44
C ASP A 239 4.74 -29.06 -7.26
N ILE A 240 4.11 -28.53 -6.20
CA ILE A 240 4.81 -28.08 -4.98
C ILE A 240 5.60 -29.23 -4.35
N LEU A 241 5.00 -30.41 -4.24
CA LEU A 241 5.66 -31.60 -3.69
C LEU A 241 6.86 -32.05 -4.55
N ARG A 242 6.79 -31.86 -5.88
CA ARG A 242 7.88 -32.18 -6.80
C ARG A 242 9.02 -31.16 -6.75
N GLU A 243 8.69 -29.87 -6.77
CA GLU A 243 9.67 -28.78 -6.89
C GLU A 243 10.34 -28.43 -5.55
N LEU A 244 9.63 -28.57 -4.42
CA LEU A 244 10.13 -28.21 -3.09
C LEU A 244 9.93 -29.35 -2.06
N PRO A 245 10.42 -30.58 -2.32
CA PRO A 245 10.15 -31.75 -1.48
C PRO A 245 10.66 -31.62 -0.04
N GLN A 246 11.71 -30.82 0.16
CA GLN A 246 12.31 -30.60 1.47
C GLN A 246 11.65 -29.46 2.27
N SER A 247 10.72 -28.70 1.66
CA SER A 247 10.01 -27.65 2.39
C SER A 247 9.10 -28.24 3.46
N LEU A 248 8.97 -27.55 4.59
CA LEU A 248 8.04 -27.94 5.64
C LEU A 248 6.59 -27.92 5.14
N LEU A 249 6.25 -27.03 4.20
CA LEU A 249 4.98 -27.05 3.47
C LEU A 249 4.77 -28.42 2.80
N ALA A 250 5.70 -28.87 1.94
CA ALA A 250 5.57 -30.14 1.24
C ALA A 250 5.51 -31.35 2.18
N GLN A 251 6.36 -31.37 3.22
CA GLN A 251 6.38 -32.43 4.23
C GLN A 251 5.04 -32.51 4.98
N THR A 252 4.48 -31.35 5.37
CA THR A 252 3.23 -31.29 6.12
C THR A 252 2.05 -31.73 5.25
N LEU A 253 1.98 -31.26 4.00
CA LEU A 253 0.94 -31.65 3.05
C LEU A 253 0.99 -33.15 2.72
N SER A 254 2.18 -33.69 2.48
CA SER A 254 2.40 -35.13 2.25
C SER A 254 1.94 -35.97 3.45
N ALA A 255 2.38 -35.60 4.67
CA ALA A 255 2.00 -36.31 5.89
C ALA A 255 0.49 -36.26 6.15
N TYR A 256 -0.16 -35.13 5.86
CA TYR A 256 -1.60 -34.97 6.00
C TYR A 256 -2.38 -35.82 4.98
N HIS A 257 -1.95 -35.84 3.71
CA HIS A 257 -2.54 -36.72 2.69
C HIS A 257 -2.40 -38.21 3.03
N ALA A 258 -1.23 -38.64 3.52
CA ALA A 258 -1.01 -40.02 3.94
C ALA A 258 -1.97 -40.41 5.08
N ARG A 259 -2.17 -39.53 6.07
CA ARG A 259 -3.13 -39.76 7.17
C ARG A 259 -4.57 -39.88 6.69
N GLN A 260 -5.00 -39.08 5.72
CA GLN A 260 -6.34 -39.21 5.15
C GLN A 260 -6.52 -40.52 4.38
N SER A 261 -5.47 -41.00 3.69
CA SER A 261 -5.52 -42.28 2.97
C SER A 261 -5.50 -43.51 3.89
N HIS A 262 -4.91 -43.38 5.07
CA HIS A 262 -4.84 -44.44 6.10
C HIS A 262 -5.94 -44.33 7.17
N ALA A 263 -6.72 -43.25 7.17
CA ALA A 263 -7.95 -43.18 7.94
C ALA A 263 -8.97 -44.12 7.28
N ALA A 264 -9.11 -45.33 7.84
CA ALA A 264 -10.22 -46.22 7.58
C ALA A 264 -11.55 -45.43 7.59
N PRO A 265 -12.58 -45.83 6.80
CA PRO A 265 -13.86 -45.13 6.79
C PRO A 265 -14.36 -45.00 8.22
N THR A 266 -14.50 -43.76 8.68
CA THR A 266 -14.89 -43.48 10.06
C THR A 266 -16.25 -44.13 10.33
N PRO A 267 -16.41 -44.90 11.42
CA PRO A 267 -17.75 -45.25 11.87
C PRO A 267 -18.46 -43.95 12.26
N LYS A 268 -19.70 -43.81 11.81
CA LYS A 268 -20.60 -42.66 11.99
C LYS A 268 -20.38 -41.94 13.33
N PHE A 269 -19.79 -40.75 13.29
CA PHE A 269 -19.71 -39.87 14.46
C PHE A 269 -21.10 -39.30 14.76
N ARG A 270 -21.59 -39.53 15.98
CA ARG A 270 -22.70 -38.79 16.57
C ARG A 270 -22.31 -37.31 16.67
N THR A 271 -23.22 -36.43 16.29
CA THR A 271 -23.16 -34.99 16.53
C THR A 271 -22.91 -34.72 18.01
N GLN A 272 -21.70 -34.24 18.33
CA GLN A 272 -21.38 -33.68 19.63
C GLN A 272 -21.64 -32.18 19.52
N GLU A 273 -22.70 -31.70 20.18
CA GLU A 273 -23.01 -30.27 20.26
C GLU A 273 -21.86 -29.56 21.01
N LEU A 274 -21.19 -28.63 20.32
CA LEU A 274 -20.27 -27.69 20.94
C LEU A 274 -21.08 -26.69 21.77
N MET A 275 -21.09 -26.91 23.09
CA MET A 275 -21.46 -25.89 24.07
C MET A 275 -20.43 -24.74 24.04
N TYR A 276 -20.93 -23.55 24.36
CA TYR A 276 -20.23 -22.26 24.60
C TYR A 276 -20.20 -21.27 23.43
N GLN A 277 -21.41 -20.77 23.18
CA GLN A 277 -21.76 -19.36 22.98
C GLN A 277 -20.75 -18.34 23.55
N THR A 278 -20.30 -17.42 22.69
CA THR A 278 -19.96 -16.04 23.06
C THR A 278 -21.19 -15.33 23.65
N PRO A 279 -21.05 -14.50 24.71
CA PRO A 279 -22.18 -13.85 25.35
C PRO A 279 -22.75 -12.75 24.46
N ARG A 280 -23.95 -12.99 23.90
CA ARG A 280 -24.76 -11.91 23.31
C ARG A 280 -25.49 -11.16 24.42
N ARG A 281 -25.40 -9.84 24.32
CA ARG A 281 -26.03 -8.80 25.15
C ARG A 281 -27.46 -9.17 25.59
N GLN A 282 -27.69 -8.93 26.88
CA GLN A 282 -28.97 -8.84 27.57
C GLN A 282 -30.04 -8.13 26.73
N GLN A 283 -31.11 -8.85 26.37
CA GLN A 283 -32.48 -8.32 26.39
C GLN A 283 -33.42 -9.48 26.76
N ALA A 284 -34.14 -9.32 27.87
CA ALA A 284 -35.14 -10.24 28.40
C ALA A 284 -36.56 -9.82 27.92
N PRO A 285 -37.66 -10.49 28.33
CA PRO A 285 -38.20 -11.67 27.66
C PRO A 285 -39.70 -11.50 27.30
N LYS A 286 -40.24 -12.31 26.37
CA LYS A 286 -41.69 -12.53 26.25
C LYS A 286 -42.04 -14.00 26.01
N SER A 287 -42.56 -14.60 27.08
CA SER A 287 -43.65 -15.60 27.20
C SER A 287 -43.82 -16.74 26.17
N PHE A 288 -43.70 -17.97 26.70
CA PHE A 288 -44.53 -19.17 26.51
C PHE A 288 -45.69 -19.13 25.49
N GLN A 289 -45.79 -20.15 24.61
CA GLN A 289 -46.81 -21.20 24.68
C GLN A 289 -46.64 -22.32 23.62
N SER A 290 -46.95 -23.54 24.05
CA SER A 290 -47.06 -24.81 23.33
C SER A 290 -48.04 -24.80 22.14
N ARG A 291 -47.84 -25.68 21.13
CA ARG A 291 -48.60 -26.95 20.90
C ARG A 291 -48.47 -27.45 19.43
N MET A 292 -48.17 -28.76 19.32
CA MET A 292 -48.79 -29.78 18.45
C MET A 292 -48.80 -29.73 16.89
N MET A 293 -48.34 -30.87 16.36
CA MET A 293 -48.90 -31.71 15.26
C MET A 293 -48.44 -31.52 13.79
N LEU A 294 -47.76 -32.60 13.34
CA LEU A 294 -47.83 -33.35 12.08
C LEU A 294 -47.61 -32.72 10.68
N ALA A 295 -46.55 -33.27 10.06
CA ALA A 295 -46.49 -33.94 8.75
C ALA A 295 -46.25 -33.17 7.44
N LYS A 296 -45.26 -33.72 6.72
CA LYS A 296 -45.09 -33.82 5.26
C LYS A 296 -45.13 -32.53 4.44
N GLY A 297 -43.94 -32.19 3.96
CA GLY A 297 -43.72 -31.29 2.83
C GLY A 297 -42.31 -30.75 2.93
N SER A 298 -41.36 -31.41 2.26
CA SER A 298 -40.01 -30.89 2.12
C SER A 298 -39.97 -30.10 0.81
N PRO A 299 -39.89 -28.76 0.82
CA PRO A 299 -39.41 -28.02 -0.33
C PRO A 299 -37.90 -27.87 -0.19
N ALA A 300 -37.18 -28.49 -1.13
CA ALA A 300 -35.79 -28.23 -1.37
C ALA A 300 -35.60 -26.74 -1.70
N ILE A 301 -35.05 -25.97 -0.76
CA ILE A 301 -34.53 -24.64 -1.02
C ILE A 301 -33.08 -24.81 -1.47
N LYS A 302 -32.89 -24.75 -2.78
CA LYS A 302 -31.61 -24.43 -3.42
C LYS A 302 -31.17 -23.05 -2.92
N ALA A 303 -30.07 -22.98 -2.18
CA ALA A 303 -29.32 -21.74 -2.00
C ALA A 303 -28.23 -21.66 -3.09
N PRO A 304 -27.98 -20.49 -3.69
CA PRO A 304 -27.31 -20.39 -4.98
C PRO A 304 -25.78 -20.40 -4.83
N SER A 305 -25.16 -21.48 -5.29
CA SER A 305 -23.73 -21.58 -5.57
C SER A 305 -23.49 -21.18 -7.03
N THR A 306 -23.41 -19.88 -7.31
CA THR A 306 -22.88 -19.34 -8.59
C THR A 306 -22.44 -17.89 -8.40
N TYR A 307 -21.16 -17.66 -8.10
CA TYR A 307 -20.50 -16.36 -8.34
C TYR A 307 -19.27 -16.50 -9.26
N PHE A 308 -19.14 -17.64 -9.93
CA PHE A 308 -18.15 -17.87 -10.98
C PHE A 308 -18.85 -18.25 -12.28
N ALA A 309 -19.28 -17.25 -13.05
CA ALA A 309 -19.34 -17.25 -14.52
C ALA A 309 -20.24 -16.10 -15.02
N GLN A 310 -19.65 -15.04 -15.58
CA GLN A 310 -19.89 -14.60 -16.96
C GLN A 310 -19.14 -13.31 -17.28
N ARG A 311 -18.17 -13.45 -18.19
CA ARG A 311 -17.57 -12.38 -19.00
C ARG A 311 -18.50 -12.00 -20.16
N ARG A 312 -18.48 -10.70 -20.54
CA ARG A 312 -18.39 -10.08 -21.89
C ARG A 312 -19.29 -8.82 -22.01
N PRO A 313 -19.08 -7.91 -22.98
CA PRO A 313 -17.82 -7.46 -23.61
C PRO A 313 -17.63 -5.92 -23.52
N VAL A 314 -16.48 -5.50 -24.03
CA VAL A 314 -15.93 -4.15 -24.26
C VAL A 314 -16.95 -3.03 -24.54
N GLN A 315 -16.76 -1.89 -23.86
CA GLN A 315 -17.00 -0.58 -24.44
C GLN A 315 -15.76 0.29 -24.14
N GLU A 316 -15.07 0.68 -25.21
CA GLU A 316 -14.00 1.67 -25.20
C GLU A 316 -14.57 3.00 -24.68
N ASP A 317 -13.86 3.64 -23.76
CA ASP A 317 -13.67 5.08 -23.81
C ASP A 317 -12.51 5.51 -22.90
N ALA A 318 -11.71 6.43 -23.43
CA ALA A 318 -10.48 6.95 -22.84
C ALA A 318 -10.72 7.56 -21.45
N GLY A 319 -10.10 6.98 -20.42
CA GLY A 319 -10.23 7.43 -19.02
C GLY A 319 -8.91 7.97 -18.45
N LEU A 320 -8.76 9.30 -18.48
CA LEU A 320 -7.73 10.06 -17.78
C LEU A 320 -7.58 9.63 -16.31
N ARG A 321 -6.33 9.41 -15.90
CA ARG A 321 -5.88 9.07 -14.55
C ARG A 321 -6.50 10.01 -13.49
N SER A 322 -7.36 9.47 -12.64
CA SER A 322 -7.77 10.10 -11.38
C SER A 322 -7.23 9.27 -10.21
N ARG A 323 -6.04 9.63 -9.70
CA ARG A 323 -5.57 9.12 -8.40
C ARG A 323 -6.28 9.92 -7.30
N ARG A 324 -6.79 9.22 -6.28
CA ARG A 324 -7.25 9.83 -5.02
C ARG A 324 -6.10 10.60 -4.34
N PRO A 325 -6.40 11.65 -3.55
CA PRO A 325 -5.37 12.47 -2.91
C PRO A 325 -4.59 11.66 -1.86
N ARG A 326 -3.25 11.70 -1.98
CA ARG A 326 -2.29 11.14 -1.03
C ARG A 326 -2.48 11.77 0.37
N GLN A 327 -2.32 11.00 1.44
CA GLN A 327 -2.24 11.57 2.78
C GLN A 327 -0.87 12.25 2.96
N PRO A 328 -0.81 13.44 3.56
CA PRO A 328 0.46 14.08 3.88
C PRO A 328 1.22 13.27 4.95
N LEU A 329 2.55 13.28 4.87
CA LEU A 329 3.50 12.58 5.77
C LEU A 329 3.37 12.95 7.26
N PHE A 330 2.51 13.92 7.61
CA PHE A 330 2.17 14.28 8.98
C PHE A 330 0.64 14.39 9.13
N ALA A 331 -0.01 13.28 9.45
CA ALA A 331 -1.31 13.30 10.11
C ALA A 331 -1.08 13.03 11.60
N SER A 332 -1.39 14.04 12.42
CA SER A 332 -1.38 13.93 13.88
C SER A 332 -2.23 12.72 14.31
N THR A 333 -1.67 11.90 15.19
CA THR A 333 -2.37 10.82 15.88
C THR A 333 -3.54 11.39 16.66
N ASP A 334 -4.76 11.03 16.28
CA ASP A 334 -5.88 10.89 17.22
C ASP A 334 -6.90 9.92 16.63
N ASN A 335 -6.97 8.74 17.26
CA ASN A 335 -8.02 7.77 17.04
C ASN A 335 -9.29 8.25 17.72
N THR A 336 -10.35 8.52 16.96
CA THR A 336 -11.76 8.17 17.23
C THR A 336 -12.69 8.97 16.32
N ALA A 337 -13.38 8.30 15.40
CA ALA A 337 -14.79 8.57 15.06
C ALA A 337 -15.22 7.74 13.85
N VAL A 338 -16.13 6.80 14.09
CA VAL A 338 -17.10 6.33 13.10
C VAL A 338 -17.95 7.54 12.68
N VAL A 339 -18.39 7.56 11.41
CA VAL A 339 -19.67 8.11 10.90
C VAL A 339 -19.52 9.03 9.67
N ALA A 340 -20.15 8.56 8.59
CA ALA A 340 -20.89 9.26 7.55
C ALA A 340 -20.48 10.66 7.05
N THR A 341 -20.43 10.71 5.71
CA THR A 341 -20.93 11.77 4.80
C THR A 341 -20.07 12.99 4.40
N ASN A 342 -20.06 13.12 3.06
CA ASN A 342 -20.37 14.31 2.26
C ASN A 342 -19.28 15.37 2.03
N ARG A 343 -18.90 15.48 0.75
CA ARG A 343 -18.76 16.65 -0.16
C ARG A 343 -18.11 17.96 0.33
N TRP A 344 -18.12 18.27 1.62
CA TRP A 344 -17.54 19.46 2.25
C TRP A 344 -16.07 19.31 2.63
N ASP A 345 -15.58 18.07 2.77
CA ASP A 345 -14.17 17.79 3.06
C ASP A 345 -13.22 18.14 1.90
N GLN A 346 -13.74 18.17 0.66
CA GLN A 346 -13.00 18.67 -0.51
C GLN A 346 -12.82 20.19 -0.47
N VAL A 347 -13.77 20.94 0.11
CA VAL A 347 -13.71 22.40 0.19
C VAL A 347 -12.72 22.83 1.28
N GLY A 348 -12.68 22.13 2.41
CA GLY A 348 -11.72 22.39 3.50
C GLY A 348 -10.25 22.17 3.11
N LYS A 349 -9.97 21.22 2.21
CA LYS A 349 -8.61 20.94 1.70
C LYS A 349 -8.09 22.01 0.73
N LEU A 350 -8.96 22.67 -0.02
CA LEU A 350 -8.56 23.69 -1.00
C LEU A 350 -8.32 25.07 -0.37
N CYS A 351 -8.98 25.38 0.75
CA CYS A 351 -8.78 26.64 1.47
C CYS A 351 -7.45 26.73 2.25
N ARG A 352 -6.70 25.62 2.41
CA ARG A 352 -5.39 25.61 3.11
C ARG A 352 -4.20 25.94 2.21
N MET A 353 -4.38 26.06 0.89
CA MET A 353 -3.35 26.60 0.00
C MET A 353 -3.38 28.12 0.07
N GLY A 354 -2.39 28.70 0.75
CA GLY A 354 -2.33 30.13 1.05
C GLY A 354 -2.65 31.05 -0.13
N GLY A 355 -3.53 32.03 0.12
CA GLY A 355 -3.70 33.33 -0.56
C GLY A 355 -3.96 33.38 -2.07
N ARG A 356 -3.25 32.62 -2.89
CA ARG A 356 -3.32 32.67 -4.37
C ARG A 356 -4.18 31.55 -4.97
N GLY A 357 -4.29 30.40 -4.30
CA GLY A 357 -5.16 29.28 -4.74
C GLY A 357 -6.66 29.61 -4.66
N CYS A 358 -7.08 30.33 -3.62
CA CYS A 358 -8.48 30.72 -3.44
C CYS A 358 -9.00 31.66 -4.53
N ARG A 359 -8.14 32.50 -5.14
CA ARG A 359 -8.55 33.48 -6.15
C ARG A 359 -8.90 32.81 -7.48
N TRP A 360 -8.16 31.77 -7.84
CA TRP A 360 -8.42 30.99 -9.06
C TRP A 360 -9.70 30.15 -8.96
N LEU A 361 -10.01 29.65 -7.76
CA LEU A 361 -11.19 28.81 -7.51
C LEU A 361 -12.50 29.62 -7.44
N VAL A 362 -12.47 30.82 -6.88
CA VAL A 362 -13.65 31.71 -6.86
C VAL A 362 -14.01 32.18 -8.27
N ASP A 363 -13.03 32.41 -9.14
CA ASP A 363 -13.26 32.85 -10.52
C ASP A 363 -13.86 31.75 -11.43
N GLN A 364 -13.74 30.48 -11.06
CA GLN A 364 -14.29 29.33 -11.79
C GLN A 364 -15.70 28.93 -11.32
N VAL A 365 -16.04 29.20 -10.05
CA VAL A 365 -17.28 28.66 -9.42
C VAL A 365 -18.38 29.72 -9.30
N LEU A 366 -18.04 31.02 -9.20
CA LEU A 366 -19.01 32.09 -9.00
C LEU A 366 -19.03 33.08 -10.19
N PRO A 367 -20.20 33.42 -10.75
CA PRO A 367 -20.29 34.44 -11.80
C PRO A 367 -19.73 35.78 -11.29
N ARG A 368 -18.90 36.45 -12.10
CA ARG A 368 -18.21 37.71 -11.75
C ARG A 368 -19.12 38.81 -11.19
N ARG A 369 -20.42 38.80 -11.52
CA ARG A 369 -21.42 39.74 -10.97
C ARG A 369 -21.72 39.49 -9.50
N VAL A 370 -21.80 38.22 -9.08
CA VAL A 370 -22.07 37.83 -7.69
C VAL A 370 -20.85 38.09 -6.82
N GLN A 371 -19.64 37.85 -7.35
CA GLN A 371 -18.39 38.14 -6.66
C GLN A 371 -18.24 39.64 -6.35
N ARG A 372 -18.53 40.51 -7.34
CA ARG A 372 -18.50 41.98 -7.14
C ARG A 372 -19.54 42.45 -6.12
N TRP A 373 -20.73 41.86 -6.15
CA TRP A 373 -21.80 42.13 -5.20
C TRP A 373 -21.41 41.72 -3.77
N LEU A 374 -20.83 40.53 -3.59
CA LEU A 374 -20.31 40.05 -2.31
C LEU A 374 -19.17 40.91 -1.77
N THR A 375 -18.19 41.26 -2.62
CA THR A 375 -17.09 42.14 -2.20
C THR A 375 -17.59 43.51 -1.78
N PHE A 376 -18.60 44.07 -2.48
CA PHE A 376 -19.21 45.34 -2.12
C PHE A 376 -19.82 45.27 -0.70
N TRP A 377 -20.64 44.27 -0.40
CA TRP A 377 -21.26 44.14 0.92
C TRP A 377 -20.24 43.86 2.03
N ILE A 378 -19.21 43.04 1.78
CA ILE A 378 -18.14 42.79 2.75
C ILE A 378 -17.39 44.10 3.06
N THR A 379 -17.10 44.92 2.05
CA THR A 379 -16.46 46.23 2.28
C THR A 379 -17.35 47.19 3.05
N VAL A 380 -18.65 47.24 2.73
CA VAL A 380 -19.62 48.10 3.45
C VAL A 380 -19.71 47.70 4.92
N VAL A 381 -19.86 46.39 5.21
CA VAL A 381 -19.93 45.90 6.59
C VAL A 381 -18.62 46.16 7.33
N SER A 382 -17.46 45.95 6.69
CA SER A 382 -16.16 46.26 7.31
C SER A 382 -16.02 47.74 7.65
N VAL A 383 -16.44 48.64 6.74
CA VAL A 383 -16.37 50.09 6.96
C VAL A 383 -17.31 50.51 8.10
N VAL A 384 -18.55 50.01 8.11
CA VAL A 384 -19.50 50.27 9.20
C VAL A 384 -18.96 49.75 10.53
N PHE A 385 -18.39 48.55 10.54
CA PHE A 385 -17.79 47.97 11.75
C PHE A 385 -16.61 48.78 12.25
N THR A 386 -15.74 49.27 11.36
CA THR A 386 -14.64 50.17 11.74
C THR A 386 -15.14 51.51 12.27
N LEU A 387 -16.19 52.10 11.68
CA LEU A 387 -16.77 53.35 12.16
C LEU A 387 -17.40 53.18 13.54
N VAL A 388 -18.17 52.11 13.76
CA VAL A 388 -18.76 51.79 15.06
C VAL A 388 -17.67 51.50 16.09
N SER A 389 -16.61 50.78 15.71
CA SER A 389 -15.48 50.51 16.61
C SER A 389 -14.74 51.80 17.00
N VAL A 390 -14.50 52.70 16.05
CA VAL A 390 -13.86 54.00 16.33
C VAL A 390 -14.75 54.87 17.21
N LEU A 391 -16.06 54.94 16.92
CA LEU A 391 -17.03 55.65 17.77
C LEU A 391 -17.08 55.07 19.18
N TYR A 392 -17.05 53.74 19.31
CA TYR A 392 -17.01 53.06 20.60
C TYR A 392 -15.74 53.41 21.38
N TRP A 393 -14.57 53.41 20.73
CA TRP A 393 -13.30 53.79 21.37
C TRP A 393 -13.23 55.28 21.72
N VAL A 394 -13.82 56.17 20.92
CA VAL A 394 -13.91 57.61 21.22
C VAL A 394 -14.89 57.88 22.38
N LEU A 395 -15.96 57.10 22.52
CA LEU A 395 -16.91 57.19 23.63
C LEU A 395 -16.37 56.58 24.94
N LEU A 396 -15.41 55.66 24.86
CA LEU A 396 -14.74 55.03 26.02
C LEU A 396 -13.45 55.73 26.44
N ALA A 397 -12.95 56.69 25.66
CA ALA A 397 -11.82 57.50 26.06
C ALA A 397 -12.28 58.46 27.19
N PRO A 398 -11.70 58.37 28.41
CA PRO A 398 -12.02 59.30 29.48
C PRO A 398 -11.58 60.71 29.07
N ALA A 399 -12.46 61.69 29.29
CA ALA A 399 -12.17 63.11 29.14
C ALA A 399 -11.05 63.59 30.07
#